data_AF-A0A958X717-F1
#
_entry.id   AF-A0A958X717-F1
#
_cell.length_a   1.000
_cell.length_b   1.000
_cell.length_c   1.000
_cell.angle_alpha   90.00
_cell.angle_beta   90.00
_cell.angle_gamma   90.00
#
_symmetry.space_group_name_H-M   'P 1'
#
loop_
_entity.id
_entity.type
_entity.pdbx_description
1 polymer ?
#
loop_
_entity_poly.entity_id
_entity_poly.type
_entity_poly.pdbx_seq_one_letter_code
_entity_poly.pdbx_strand_id
1 'polypeptide(L)'
;QRTRSESSATELFLLSVLPVNNKVRKLGIKNAEIQTLNNRIRQIARDFAVPYVDLSTPLTDADGNLASKFTDDGLHINGLGYVVVKNSLGNFISDNWQ
;
A
#
# COMPACT_ATOMS: atom_id res chain seq x y z
N GLN A 1 -16.17 -9.60 -2.37
CA GLN A 1 -17.48 -10.18 -2.00
C GLN A 1 -17.33 -11.51 -1.28
N ARG A 2 -16.55 -12.48 -1.78
CA ARG A 2 -16.32 -13.80 -1.12
C ARG A 2 -16.02 -13.74 0.38
N THR A 3 -15.06 -12.92 0.80
CA THR A 3 -14.70 -12.83 2.23
C THR A 3 -15.87 -12.38 3.10
N ARG A 4 -16.73 -11.48 2.61
CA ARG A 4 -17.94 -11.06 3.35
C ARG A 4 -19.00 -12.16 3.42
N SER A 5 -19.14 -12.99 2.39
CA SER A 5 -20.11 -14.09 2.40
C SER A 5 -19.64 -15.27 3.24
N GLU A 6 -18.34 -15.56 3.24
CA GLU A 6 -17.76 -16.74 3.91
C GLU A 6 -17.24 -16.43 5.32
N SER A 7 -16.96 -15.16 5.63
CA SER A 7 -16.47 -14.70 6.94
C SER A 7 -16.91 -13.27 7.23
N SER A 8 -18.22 -13.09 7.41
CA SER A 8 -18.85 -11.78 7.61
C SER A 8 -18.37 -11.01 8.85
N ALA A 9 -17.82 -11.71 9.84
CA ALA A 9 -17.26 -11.12 11.06
C ALA A 9 -15.82 -10.59 10.88
N THR A 10 -15.14 -10.92 9.77
CA THR A 10 -13.77 -10.46 9.52
C THR A 10 -13.76 -9.00 9.12
N GLU A 11 -12.99 -8.18 9.85
CA GLU A 11 -12.70 -6.81 9.46
C GLU A 11 -11.75 -6.78 8.25
N LEU A 12 -12.06 -5.95 7.26
CA LEU A 12 -11.31 -5.86 6.02
C LEU A 12 -10.72 -4.46 5.85
N PHE A 13 -9.49 -4.42 5.35
CA PHE A 13 -8.80 -3.20 4.95
C PHE A 13 -8.24 -3.41 3.54
N LEU A 14 -8.39 -2.42 2.68
CA LEU A 14 -7.74 -2.41 1.37
C LEU A 14 -6.51 -1.50 1.41
N LEU A 15 -5.37 -2.05 1.02
CA LEU A 15 -4.11 -1.34 1.02
C LEU A 15 -3.80 -0.85 -0.40
N SER A 16 -3.16 0.31 -0.51
CA SER A 16 -2.53 0.73 -1.76
C SER A 16 -1.40 -0.22 -2.17
N VAL A 17 -1.21 -0.43 -3.46
CA VAL A 17 -0.01 -1.03 -4.05
C VAL A 17 1.11 0.01 -4.10
N LEU A 18 2.32 -0.38 -3.70
CA LEU A 18 3.48 0.52 -3.68
C LEU A 18 4.03 0.76 -5.09
N PRO A 19 4.62 1.93 -5.37
CA PRO A 19 5.40 2.14 -6.58
C PRO A 19 6.68 1.29 -6.55
N VAL A 20 7.38 1.24 -7.67
CA VAL A 20 8.74 0.72 -7.76
C VAL A 20 9.74 1.85 -8.01
N ASN A 21 11.04 1.57 -7.85
CA ASN A 21 12.11 2.49 -8.21
C ASN A 21 12.92 1.97 -9.40
N ASN A 22 12.55 2.44 -10.59
CA ASN A 22 13.25 2.08 -11.83
C ASN A 22 14.66 2.68 -11.96
N LYS A 23 15.04 3.65 -11.11
CA LYS A 23 16.40 4.21 -11.07
C LYS A 23 17.35 3.33 -10.26
N VAL A 24 16.86 2.63 -9.23
CA VAL A 24 17.62 1.63 -8.46
C VAL A 24 17.73 0.34 -9.26
N ARG A 25 16.62 -0.16 -9.81
CA ARG A 25 16.59 -1.35 -10.66
C ARG A 25 15.56 -1.17 -11.76
N LYS A 26 15.98 -1.34 -13.02
CA LYS A 26 15.09 -1.25 -14.18
C LYS A 26 14.14 -2.46 -14.23
N LEU A 27 12.95 -2.31 -13.64
CA LEU A 27 11.92 -3.35 -13.54
C LEU A 27 10.94 -3.32 -14.72
N GLY A 28 10.90 -2.22 -15.48
CA GLY A 28 9.99 -2.06 -16.63
C GLY A 28 8.53 -1.80 -16.24
N ILE A 29 8.24 -1.65 -14.95
CA ILE A 29 6.91 -1.35 -14.42
C ILE A 29 6.71 0.17 -14.42
N LYS A 30 5.56 0.63 -14.90
CA LYS A 30 5.21 2.06 -14.92
C LYS A 30 4.42 2.43 -13.66
N ASN A 31 4.95 3.34 -12.84
CA ASN A 31 4.27 3.79 -11.63
C ASN A 31 2.91 4.47 -11.92
N ALA A 32 2.70 5.02 -13.11
CA ALA A 32 1.39 5.55 -13.53
C ALA A 32 0.29 4.46 -13.61
N GLU A 33 0.66 3.22 -13.99
CA GLU A 33 -0.27 2.09 -14.01
C GLU A 33 -0.61 1.64 -12.58
N ILE A 34 0.37 1.68 -11.67
CA ILE A 34 0.16 1.44 -10.23
C ILE A 34 -0.75 2.50 -9.62
N GLN A 35 -0.56 3.79 -9.93
CA GLN A 35 -1.44 4.86 -9.47
C GLN A 35 -2.88 4.67 -9.98
N THR A 36 -3.03 4.26 -11.25
CA THR A 36 -4.35 3.94 -11.82
C THR A 36 -5.00 2.77 -11.08
N LEU A 37 -4.23 1.73 -10.75
CA LEU A 37 -4.71 0.61 -9.93
C LEU A 37 -5.13 1.06 -8.53
N ASN A 38 -4.33 1.88 -7.85
CA ASN A 38 -4.66 2.42 -6.53
C ASN A 38 -5.95 3.24 -6.54
N ASN A 39 -6.20 4.03 -7.58
CA ASN A 39 -7.46 4.75 -7.74
C ASN A 39 -8.65 3.79 -7.85
N ARG A 40 -8.50 2.67 -8.57
CA ARG A 40 -9.55 1.63 -8.65
C ARG A 40 -9.76 0.91 -7.32
N ILE A 41 -8.68 0.58 -6.60
CA ILE A 41 -8.78 -0.03 -5.26
C ILE A 41 -9.51 0.92 -4.30
N ARG A 42 -9.17 2.21 -4.33
CA ARG A 42 -9.85 3.25 -3.54
C ARG A 42 -11.33 3.36 -3.90
N GLN A 43 -11.69 3.23 -5.18
CA GLN A 43 -13.10 3.21 -5.59
C GLN A 43 -13.83 1.96 -5.05
N ILE A 44 -13.22 0.78 -5.16
CA ILE A 44 -13.77 -0.46 -4.58
C ILE A 44 -13.96 -0.29 -3.05
N ALA A 45 -12.99 0.29 -2.35
CA ALA A 45 -13.09 0.56 -0.93
C ALA A 45 -14.32 1.43 -0.60
N ARG A 46 -14.58 2.47 -1.40
CA ARG A 46 -15.78 3.32 -1.27
C ARG A 46 -17.07 2.56 -1.57
N ASP A 47 -17.13 1.85 -2.69
CA ASP A 47 -18.33 1.15 -3.16
C ASP A 47 -18.80 0.08 -2.17
N PHE A 48 -17.86 -0.55 -1.45
CA PHE A 48 -18.17 -1.58 -0.47
C PHE A 48 -18.10 -1.10 0.99
N ALA A 49 -17.88 0.20 1.23
CA ALA A 49 -17.67 0.76 2.57
C ALA A 49 -16.62 -0.03 3.38
N VAL A 50 -15.44 -0.23 2.78
CA VAL A 50 -14.26 -0.85 3.39
C VAL A 50 -13.20 0.24 3.59
N PRO A 51 -12.52 0.31 4.74
CA PRO A 51 -11.38 1.21 4.93
C PRO A 51 -10.29 1.02 3.87
N TYR A 52 -9.79 2.14 3.35
CA TYR A 52 -8.62 2.18 2.47
C TYR A 52 -7.43 2.80 3.20
N VAL A 53 -6.30 2.09 3.22
CA VAL A 53 -5.04 2.58 3.81
C VAL A 53 -4.07 2.94 2.71
N ASP A 54 -3.71 4.22 2.64
CA ASP A 54 -2.73 4.73 1.69
C ASP A 54 -1.30 4.55 2.22
N LEU A 55 -0.65 3.47 1.80
CA LEU A 55 0.77 3.20 2.06
C LEU A 55 1.68 3.77 0.95
N SER A 56 1.14 4.00 -0.24
CA SER A 56 1.90 4.46 -1.40
C SER A 56 2.39 5.88 -1.16
N THR A 57 1.51 6.82 -0.82
CA THR A 57 1.87 8.25 -0.65
C THR A 57 3.08 8.47 0.27
N PRO A 58 3.14 7.93 1.51
CA PRO A 58 4.27 8.18 2.41
C PRO A 58 5.58 7.50 2.00
N LEU A 59 5.54 6.51 1.10
CA LEU A 59 6.70 5.79 0.59
C LEU A 59 7.18 6.29 -0.78
N THR A 60 6.45 7.24 -1.39
CA THR A 60 6.73 7.74 -2.74
C THR A 60 7.61 9.00 -2.69
N ASP A 61 8.56 9.11 -3.61
CA ASP A 61 9.35 10.34 -3.79
C ASP A 61 8.64 11.37 -4.68
N ALA A 62 9.25 12.55 -4.85
CA ALA A 62 8.68 13.63 -5.65
C ALA A 62 8.51 13.27 -7.15
N ASP A 63 9.24 12.27 -7.64
CA ASP A 63 9.18 11.79 -9.01
C ASP A 63 8.14 10.65 -9.20
N GLY A 64 7.42 10.28 -8.14
CA GLY A 64 6.43 9.21 -8.18
C GLY A 64 7.02 7.80 -8.11
N ASN A 65 8.27 7.63 -7.66
CA ASN A 65 8.91 6.33 -7.46
C ASN A 65 8.89 5.93 -5.99
N LEU A 66 9.13 4.65 -5.70
CA LEU A 66 9.46 4.23 -4.34
C LEU A 66 10.73 4.98 -3.91
N ALA A 67 10.66 5.77 -2.84
CA ALA A 67 11.79 6.60 -2.45
C ALA A 67 13.02 5.73 -2.16
N SER A 68 14.19 6.10 -2.70
CA SER A 68 15.40 5.27 -2.65
C SER A 68 15.83 4.90 -1.23
N LYS A 69 15.59 5.76 -0.24
CA LYS A 69 15.87 5.46 1.18
C LYS A 69 15.07 4.27 1.74
N PHE A 70 13.96 3.92 1.11
CA PHE A 70 13.05 2.86 1.56
C PHE A 70 13.23 1.54 0.82
N THR A 71 14.20 1.41 -0.10
CA THR A 71 14.40 0.18 -0.88
C THR A 71 15.86 -0.03 -1.23
N ASP A 72 16.31 -1.28 -1.19
CA ASP A 72 17.68 -1.63 -1.54
C ASP A 72 17.78 -2.17 -2.99
N ASP A 73 16.66 -2.65 -3.55
CA ASP A 73 16.62 -3.30 -4.87
C ASP A 73 15.60 -2.69 -5.84
N GLY A 74 14.94 -1.59 -5.43
CA GLY A 74 13.95 -0.88 -6.21
C GLY A 74 12.56 -1.53 -6.24
N LEU A 75 12.33 -2.64 -5.54
CA LEU A 75 11.06 -3.33 -5.48
C LEU A 75 10.58 -3.54 -4.03
N HIS A 76 11.42 -4.15 -3.20
CA HIS A 76 11.09 -4.47 -1.82
C HIS A 76 11.38 -3.28 -0.92
N ILE A 77 10.49 -3.01 0.03
CA ILE A 77 10.77 -2.04 1.08
C ILE A 77 11.75 -2.61 2.10
N ASN A 78 12.69 -1.78 2.55
CA ASN A 78 13.64 -2.14 3.61
C ASN A 78 13.06 -1.83 5.00
N GLY A 79 13.87 -1.99 6.06
CA GLY A 79 13.45 -1.76 7.44
C GLY A 79 12.85 -0.36 7.68
N LEU A 80 13.40 0.68 7.05
CA LEU A 80 12.86 2.04 7.17
C LEU A 80 11.48 2.15 6.52
N GLY A 81 11.28 1.51 5.37
CA GLY A 81 9.98 1.43 4.73
C GLY A 81 8.95 0.68 5.58
N TYR A 82 9.34 -0.41 6.23
CA TYR A 82 8.45 -1.13 7.14
C TYR A 82 8.06 -0.32 8.38
N VAL A 83 8.93 0.55 8.90
CA VAL A 83 8.56 1.48 9.99
C VAL A 83 7.45 2.42 9.54
N VAL A 84 7.51 2.93 8.30
CA VAL A 84 6.43 3.76 7.74
C VAL A 84 5.13 2.96 7.63
N VAL A 85 5.18 1.73 7.09
CA VAL A 85 4.00 0.86 6.98
C VAL A 85 3.39 0.57 8.35
N LYS A 86 4.21 0.23 9.36
CA LYS A 86 3.76 0.01 10.73
C LYS A 86 3.01 1.23 11.27
N ASN A 87 3.59 2.42 11.13
CA ASN A 87 2.98 3.65 11.63
C ASN A 87 1.69 4.00 10.89
N SER A 88 1.63 3.76 9.57
CA SER A 88 0.40 3.95 8.78
C SER A 88 -0.72 3.00 9.20
N LEU A 89 -0.40 1.76 9.56
CA LEU A 89 -1.37 0.74 9.99
C LEU A 89 -1.78 0.86 11.46
N GLY A 90 -0.93 1.39 12.33
CA GLY A 90 -1.20 1.50 13.76
C GLY A 90 -2.46 2.29 14.11
N ASN A 91 -2.89 3.21 13.22
CA ASN A 91 -4.15 3.94 13.39
C ASN A 91 -5.41 3.10 13.11
N PHE A 92 -5.25 1.97 12.43
CA PHE A 92 -6.35 1.09 12.00
C PHE A 92 -6.41 -0.20 12.79
N ILE A 93 -5.27 -0.67 13.27
CA ILE A 93 -5.15 -1.89 14.05
C ILE A 93 -4.95 -1.46 15.51
N SER A 94 -6.01 -1.54 16.32
CA SER A 94 -5.93 -1.29 17.77
C SER A 94 -4.95 -2.25 18.43
N ASP A 95 -4.29 -1.82 19.52
CA ASP A 95 -3.35 -2.60 20.35
C ASP A 95 -3.91 -3.89 21.00
N ASN A 96 -5.11 -4.34 20.62
CA ASN A 96 -5.76 -5.56 21.12
C ASN A 96 -5.16 -6.87 20.55
N TRP A 97 -3.97 -6.81 19.93
CA TRP A 97 -3.20 -7.98 19.49
C TRP A 97 -2.10 -8.33 20.53
N GLN A 98 -2.44 -8.33 21.82
CA GLN A 98 -1.61 -8.92 22.88
C GLN A 98 -1.99 -10.38 23.13
#